data_AF-A0A819YYG2-F1
#
_entry.id   AF-A0A819YYG2-F1
#
_cell.length_a   1.000
_cell.length_b   1.000
_cell.length_c   1.000
_cell.angle_alpha   90.00
_cell.angle_beta   90.00
_cell.angle_gamma   90.00
#
_symmetry.space_group_name_H-M   'P 1'
#
loop_
_entity.id
_entity.type
_entity.pdbx_description
1 polymer ?
#
loop_
_entity_poly.entity_id
_entity_poly.type
_entity_poly.pdbx_seq_one_letter_code
_entity_poly.pdbx_strand_id
1 'polypeptide(L)'
;PYIGRWRNVVENLPKKADKIKWEDRIGKVVWRGARNGGRSWLTRIGEQRNNSLLDIEFMDWKPGNHSQIYTDNFKTIYQNCEYKYLLHQEGSTYSNRLKYLLLCGSPVIYANFYGWQEYWYHLLKHDYNVLEFKAKGNEILFKNITEEISKDDNKAKHIGRNGRNLVQKYLNEQAIMCYFRNILIEYSKLFAYKPVRHPNAIDIDDFLVGYSS
;
A
#
# COMPACT_ATOMS: atom_id res chain seq x y z
N PRO A 1 -5.80 12.29 6.39
CA PRO A 1 -5.00 12.91 5.30
C PRO A 1 -5.42 12.44 3.90
N TYR A 2 -5.89 13.38 3.07
CA TYR A 2 -6.24 13.14 1.68
C TYR A 2 -4.98 12.92 0.83
N ILE A 3 -4.92 11.82 0.08
CA ILE A 3 -3.75 11.43 -0.74
C ILE A 3 -3.88 11.95 -2.19
N GLY A 4 -5.08 12.35 -2.62
CA GLY A 4 -5.37 12.74 -4.00
C GLY A 4 -6.11 11.67 -4.79
N ARG A 5 -6.58 12.03 -5.99
CA ARG A 5 -7.12 11.07 -6.96
C ARG A 5 -6.01 10.14 -7.46
N TRP A 6 -6.30 8.85 -7.56
CA TRP A 6 -5.32 7.82 -7.92
C TRP A 6 -4.58 8.11 -9.23
N ARG A 7 -5.29 8.55 -10.28
CA ARG A 7 -4.70 8.99 -11.56
C ARG A 7 -3.53 9.96 -11.36
N ASN A 8 -3.74 10.97 -10.51
CA ASN A 8 -2.73 11.98 -10.22
C ASN A 8 -1.58 11.42 -9.38
N VAL A 9 -1.85 10.48 -8.49
CA VAL A 9 -0.84 9.90 -7.60
C VAL A 9 0.10 8.98 -8.37
N VAL A 10 -0.42 8.11 -9.23
CA VAL A 10 0.40 7.21 -10.08
C VAL A 10 1.36 8.01 -10.95
N GLU A 11 0.92 9.18 -11.43
CA GLU A 11 1.75 10.04 -12.26
C GLU A 11 2.77 10.86 -11.44
N ASN A 12 2.35 11.48 -10.34
CA ASN A 12 3.15 12.49 -9.66
C ASN A 12 4.03 11.94 -8.53
N LEU A 13 3.63 10.86 -7.87
CA LEU A 13 4.39 10.30 -6.75
C LEU A 13 5.77 9.78 -7.19
N PRO A 14 5.91 9.01 -8.29
CA PRO A 14 7.22 8.63 -8.80
C PRO A 14 8.10 9.84 -9.17
N LYS A 15 7.53 10.84 -9.87
CA LYS A 15 8.24 12.07 -10.24
C LYS A 15 8.81 12.81 -9.03
N LYS A 16 8.09 12.83 -7.91
CA LYS A 16 8.60 13.42 -6.65
C LYS A 16 9.62 12.53 -5.97
N ALA A 17 9.40 11.21 -5.93
CA ALA A 17 10.34 10.26 -5.34
C ALA A 17 11.69 10.25 -6.08
N ASP A 18 11.70 10.50 -7.39
CA ASP A 18 12.90 10.52 -8.23
C ASP A 18 13.71 11.83 -8.09
N LYS A 19 13.15 12.87 -7.44
CA LYS A 19 13.92 14.07 -7.05
C LYS A 19 14.90 13.79 -5.91
N ILE A 20 14.69 12.71 -5.16
CA ILE A 20 15.53 12.28 -4.05
C ILE A 20 16.45 11.19 -4.58
N LYS A 21 17.75 11.46 -4.67
CA LYS A 21 18.73 10.45 -5.09
C LYS A 21 18.73 9.30 -4.08
N TRP A 22 19.06 8.10 -4.54
CA TRP A 22 19.04 6.91 -3.68
C TRP A 22 19.96 7.05 -2.46
N GLU A 23 21.10 7.71 -2.67
CA GLU A 23 22.14 7.96 -1.67
C GLU A 23 21.67 8.96 -0.60
N ASP A 24 20.74 9.84 -0.96
CA ASP A 24 20.15 10.85 -0.06
C ASP A 24 18.94 10.30 0.72
N ARG A 25 18.45 9.10 0.39
CA ARG A 25 17.34 8.47 1.12
C ARG A 25 17.77 8.00 2.49
N ILE A 26 16.89 8.17 3.48
CA ILE A 26 17.07 7.71 4.85
C ILE A 26 17.22 6.19 4.84
N GLY A 27 18.38 5.70 5.25
CA GLY A 27 18.74 4.28 5.27
C GLY A 27 18.04 3.45 6.34
N LYS A 28 16.75 3.68 6.58
CA LYS A 28 15.92 2.99 7.58
C LYS A 28 14.69 2.35 6.96
N VAL A 29 14.16 1.35 7.64
CA VAL A 29 12.85 0.76 7.39
C VAL A 29 11.78 1.59 8.09
N VAL A 30 10.92 2.25 7.32
CA VAL A 30 9.86 3.09 7.88
C VAL A 30 8.51 2.40 7.91
N TRP A 31 7.79 2.63 9.01
CA TRP A 31 6.35 2.37 9.09
C TRP A 31 5.64 3.42 9.96
N ARG A 32 4.47 3.87 9.50
CA ARG A 32 3.54 4.72 10.25
C ARG A 32 2.10 4.28 10.01
N GLY A 33 1.36 3.92 11.05
CA GLY A 33 -0.04 3.51 10.93
C GLY A 33 -0.75 3.37 12.27
N ALA A 34 -2.07 3.17 12.21
CA ALA A 34 -2.90 3.04 13.41
C ALA A 34 -2.73 1.67 14.08
N ARG A 35 -2.98 1.61 15.39
CA ARG A 35 -2.87 0.43 16.25
C ARG A 35 -4.01 -0.59 16.09
N ASN A 36 -4.53 -0.76 14.87
CA ASN A 36 -5.62 -1.71 14.56
C ASN A 36 -5.14 -2.88 13.68
N GLY A 37 -5.92 -3.96 13.61
CA GLY A 37 -5.70 -5.04 12.64
C GLY A 37 -4.50 -5.96 12.94
N GLY A 38 -4.30 -6.35 14.20
CA GLY A 38 -3.30 -7.37 14.56
C GLY A 38 -1.83 -6.93 14.42
N ARG A 39 -1.57 -5.63 14.55
CA ARG A 39 -0.26 -5.00 14.42
C ARG A 39 0.62 -5.05 15.66
N SER A 40 0.32 -5.91 16.64
CA SER A 40 1.04 -5.93 17.93
C SER A 40 2.53 -6.23 17.81
N TRP A 41 2.97 -6.96 16.79
CA TRP A 41 4.41 -7.20 16.57
C TRP A 41 5.16 -5.92 16.16
N LEU A 42 4.50 -4.95 15.49
CA LEU A 42 5.08 -3.64 15.17
C LEU A 42 5.40 -2.84 16.44
N THR A 43 4.62 -3.05 17.52
CA THR A 43 4.95 -2.49 18.84
C THR A 43 6.29 -3.03 19.30
N ARG A 44 6.48 -4.35 19.26
CA ARG A 44 7.70 -4.99 19.75
C ARG A 44 8.93 -4.59 18.95
N ILE A 45 8.85 -4.56 17.61
CA ILE A 45 9.99 -4.16 16.78
C ILE A 45 10.21 -2.64 16.74
N GLY A 46 9.18 -1.82 16.97
CA GLY A 46 9.31 -0.37 17.08
C GLY A 46 9.85 0.09 18.44
N GLU A 47 9.52 -0.63 19.52
CA GLU A 47 10.04 -0.39 20.87
C GLU A 47 11.48 -0.90 21.04
N GLN A 48 11.99 -1.72 20.11
CA GLN A 48 13.42 -2.04 19.97
C GLN A 48 14.21 -0.81 19.49
N ARG A 49 14.19 0.27 20.28
CA ARG A 49 14.84 1.58 20.03
C ARG A 49 16.35 1.49 19.78
N ASN A 50 16.96 0.35 20.04
CA ASN A 50 18.38 0.10 19.79
C ASN A 50 18.68 -0.43 18.37
N ASN A 51 17.68 -0.70 17.53
CA ASN A 51 17.92 -1.04 16.14
C ASN A 51 17.97 0.25 15.28
N SER A 52 19.18 0.70 14.97
CA SER A 52 19.43 1.90 14.16
C SER A 52 18.82 1.83 12.76
N LEU A 53 18.46 0.63 12.26
CA LEU A 53 17.86 0.40 10.95
C LEU A 53 16.34 0.64 10.92
N LEU A 54 15.67 0.75 12.08
CA LEU A 54 14.20 0.83 12.13
C LEU A 54 13.72 2.25 12.48
N ASP A 55 12.63 2.63 11.83
CA ASP A 55 11.86 3.85 12.10
C ASP A 55 10.36 3.48 12.07
N ILE A 56 9.88 2.84 13.14
CA ILE A 56 8.55 2.24 13.22
C ILE A 56 7.81 2.86 14.38
N GLU A 57 6.72 3.56 14.07
CA GLU A 57 5.89 4.18 15.10
C GLU A 57 4.40 4.09 14.77
N PHE A 58 3.58 3.99 15.81
CA PHE A 58 2.14 4.10 15.68
C PHE A 58 1.71 5.57 15.61
N MET A 59 0.67 5.81 14.82
CA MET A 59 -0.08 7.06 14.86
C MET A 59 -1.42 6.83 15.57
N ASP A 60 -1.87 7.84 16.30
CA ASP A 60 -3.18 7.84 16.95
C ASP A 60 -4.09 8.89 16.31
N TRP A 61 -5.36 8.53 16.15
CA TRP A 61 -6.39 9.47 15.71
C TRP A 61 -6.81 10.36 16.87
N LYS A 62 -7.24 11.58 16.57
CA LYS A 62 -7.80 12.48 17.58
C LYS A 62 -9.07 11.85 18.16
N PRO A 63 -9.20 11.74 19.50
CA PRO A 63 -10.41 11.23 20.13
C PRO A 63 -11.65 12.00 19.65
N GLY A 64 -12.69 11.28 19.24
CA GLY A 64 -13.93 11.88 18.72
C GLY A 64 -13.84 12.48 17.31
N ASN A 65 -12.67 12.47 16.67
CA ASN A 65 -12.51 12.96 15.29
C ASN A 65 -11.50 12.12 14.49
N HIS A 66 -12.01 11.09 13.82
CA HIS A 66 -11.20 10.18 12.98
C HIS A 66 -10.72 10.79 11.65
N SER A 67 -10.91 12.10 11.43
CA SER A 67 -10.33 12.83 10.30
C SER A 67 -9.04 13.57 10.65
N GLN A 68 -8.76 13.77 11.94
CA GLN A 68 -7.57 14.46 12.45
C GLN A 68 -6.64 13.48 13.14
N ILE A 69 -5.35 13.61 12.87
CA ILE A 69 -4.30 12.80 13.53
C ILE A 69 -3.85 13.54 14.77
N TYR A 70 -3.71 12.82 15.87
CA TYR A 70 -3.26 13.35 17.16
C TYR A 70 -1.74 13.42 17.27
N THR A 71 -1.03 12.51 16.61
CA THR A 71 0.43 12.36 16.73
C THR A 71 1.20 13.15 15.65
N ASP A 72 2.31 13.77 16.05
CA ASP A 72 3.19 14.52 15.15
C ASP A 72 4.10 13.63 14.27
N ASN A 73 4.12 12.32 14.57
CA ASN A 73 4.94 11.34 13.86
C ASN A 73 4.34 10.83 12.55
N PHE A 74 3.17 11.34 12.14
CA PHE A 74 2.56 10.94 10.88
C PHE A 74 3.47 11.26 9.69
N LYS A 75 3.61 10.29 8.79
CA LYS A 75 4.30 10.47 7.50
C LYS A 75 3.31 10.33 6.37
N THR A 76 3.18 11.38 5.57
CA THR A 76 2.46 11.34 4.29
C THR A 76 3.09 10.31 3.36
N ILE A 77 2.35 9.82 2.36
CA ILE A 77 2.90 8.91 1.35
C ILE A 77 4.16 9.50 0.68
N TYR A 78 4.19 10.81 0.42
CA TYR A 78 5.37 11.48 -0.14
C TYR A 78 6.59 11.40 0.79
N GLN A 79 6.40 11.66 2.09
CA GLN A 79 7.48 11.54 3.08
C GLN A 79 7.95 10.10 3.28
N ASN A 80 7.10 9.09 3.03
CA ASN A 80 7.57 7.70 3.04
C ASN A 80 8.61 7.47 1.94
N CYS A 81 8.51 8.15 0.78
CA CYS A 81 9.47 7.99 -0.31
C CYS A 81 10.87 8.54 0.00
N GLU A 82 11.06 9.27 1.11
CA GLU A 82 12.36 9.71 1.60
C GLU A 82 13.19 8.55 2.19
N TYR A 83 12.58 7.38 2.45
CA TYR A 83 13.22 6.23 3.07
C TYR A 83 13.63 5.17 2.05
N LYS A 84 14.77 4.50 2.29
CA LYS A 84 15.27 3.40 1.46
C LYS A 84 14.40 2.15 1.54
N TYR A 85 13.77 1.85 2.68
CA TYR A 85 13.00 0.62 2.87
C TYR A 85 11.63 0.91 3.46
N LEU A 86 10.58 0.34 2.88
CA LEU A 86 9.20 0.60 3.29
C LEU A 86 8.57 -0.67 3.84
N LEU A 87 8.02 -0.62 5.05
CA LEU A 87 7.27 -1.76 5.59
C LEU A 87 5.78 -1.62 5.26
N HIS A 88 5.19 -2.72 4.83
CA HIS A 88 3.76 -2.86 4.65
C HIS A 88 3.22 -4.02 5.49
N GLN A 89 2.11 -3.79 6.17
CA GLN A 89 1.28 -4.82 6.77
C GLN A 89 -0.18 -4.46 6.52
N GLU A 90 -0.98 -5.49 6.30
CA GLU A 90 -2.44 -5.45 6.31
C GLU A 90 -3.00 -4.88 7.62
N GLY A 91 -4.31 -4.63 7.63
CA GLY A 91 -5.06 -4.23 8.82
C GLY A 91 -6.10 -5.27 9.16
N SER A 92 -7.30 -4.82 9.53
CA SER A 92 -8.45 -5.71 9.69
C SER A 92 -8.84 -6.43 8.38
N THR A 93 -8.53 -5.80 7.24
CA THR A 93 -8.64 -6.34 5.88
C THR A 93 -7.38 -5.99 5.07
N TYR A 94 -7.45 -6.08 3.74
CA TYR A 94 -6.40 -5.53 2.87
C TYR A 94 -6.13 -4.05 3.20
N SER A 95 -4.88 -3.63 3.04
CA SER A 95 -4.50 -2.23 3.21
C SER A 95 -4.11 -1.65 1.86
N ASN A 96 -4.91 -0.70 1.40
CA ASN A 96 -4.67 0.06 0.17
C ASN A 96 -3.33 0.82 0.14
N ARG A 97 -2.58 0.84 1.25
CA ARG A 97 -1.26 1.50 1.36
C ARG A 97 -0.22 0.88 0.42
N LEU A 98 -0.28 -0.43 0.14
CA LEU A 98 0.78 -1.15 -0.57
C LEU A 98 1.12 -0.51 -1.92
N LYS A 99 0.11 -0.27 -2.76
CA LYS A 99 0.32 0.32 -4.10
C LYS A 99 0.95 1.71 -4.07
N TYR A 100 0.70 2.48 -3.01
CA TYR A 100 1.33 3.79 -2.85
C TYR A 100 2.81 3.68 -2.47
N LEU A 101 3.16 2.72 -1.61
CA LEU A 101 4.57 2.50 -1.21
C LEU A 101 5.41 2.00 -2.40
N LEU A 102 4.85 1.10 -3.21
CA LEU A 102 5.51 0.60 -4.42
C LEU A 102 5.88 1.72 -5.39
N LEU A 103 5.07 2.78 -5.50
CA LEU A 103 5.37 3.94 -6.36
C LEU A 103 6.62 4.72 -5.94
N CYS A 104 7.04 4.65 -4.67
CA CYS A 104 8.25 5.33 -4.21
C CYS A 104 9.53 4.78 -4.85
N GLY A 105 9.49 3.58 -5.44
CA GLY A 105 10.68 2.92 -6.01
C GLY A 105 11.69 2.43 -4.96
N SER A 106 11.33 2.50 -3.69
CA SER A 106 11.99 1.78 -2.60
C SER A 106 11.41 0.37 -2.53
N PRO A 107 12.20 -0.67 -2.21
CA PRO A 107 11.67 -2.01 -1.95
C PRO A 107 10.67 -1.97 -0.79
N VAL A 108 9.55 -2.67 -0.98
CA VAL A 108 8.54 -2.83 0.05
C VAL A 108 8.69 -4.21 0.69
N ILE A 109 8.91 -4.22 2.00
CA ILE A 109 8.86 -5.43 2.84
C ILE A 109 7.40 -5.64 3.20
N TYR A 110 6.80 -6.72 2.71
CA TYR A 110 5.39 -7.03 2.91
C TYR A 110 5.21 -8.15 3.94
N ALA A 111 4.78 -7.76 5.14
CA ALA A 111 4.30 -8.66 6.17
C ALA A 111 2.90 -9.19 5.80
N ASN A 112 2.85 -10.26 5.00
CA ASN A 112 1.61 -10.90 4.54
C ASN A 112 1.18 -11.99 5.53
N PHE A 113 0.57 -11.60 6.64
CA PHE A 113 0.25 -12.52 7.74
C PHE A 113 -1.17 -13.06 7.70
N TYR A 114 -2.09 -12.38 7.03
CA TYR A 114 -3.51 -12.71 7.06
C TYR A 114 -4.05 -13.13 5.70
N GLY A 115 -3.25 -13.03 4.64
CA GLY A 115 -3.64 -13.46 3.31
C GLY A 115 -4.73 -12.59 2.69
N TRP A 116 -4.86 -11.33 3.12
CA TRP A 116 -5.78 -10.42 2.45
C TRP A 116 -5.30 -10.13 1.03
N GLN A 117 -6.23 -9.99 0.10
CA GLN A 117 -5.91 -9.82 -1.31
C GLN A 117 -6.68 -8.62 -1.88
N GLU A 118 -6.00 -7.84 -2.71
CA GLU A 118 -6.67 -7.05 -3.75
C GLU A 118 -6.61 -7.82 -5.08
N TYR A 119 -7.44 -7.42 -6.05
CA TYR A 119 -7.55 -8.07 -7.36
C TYR A 119 -6.22 -8.22 -8.14
N TRP A 120 -5.21 -7.43 -7.81
CA TRP A 120 -3.91 -7.40 -8.47
C TRP A 120 -2.79 -8.10 -7.69
N TYR A 121 -3.03 -8.56 -6.46
CA TYR A 121 -1.97 -9.10 -5.58
C TYR A 121 -1.34 -10.37 -6.14
N HIS A 122 -2.03 -11.12 -7.01
CA HIS A 122 -1.47 -12.27 -7.72
C HIS A 122 -0.27 -11.93 -8.63
N LEU A 123 -0.02 -10.64 -8.92
CA LEU A 123 1.14 -10.16 -9.67
C LEU A 123 2.37 -9.92 -8.78
N LEU A 124 2.20 -9.93 -7.45
CA LEU A 124 3.30 -9.79 -6.51
C LEU A 124 4.18 -11.02 -6.53
N LYS A 125 5.50 -10.80 -6.55
CA LYS A 125 6.52 -11.84 -6.58
C LYS A 125 7.62 -11.47 -5.59
N HIS A 126 7.77 -12.31 -4.56
CA HIS A 126 8.87 -12.23 -3.60
C HIS A 126 10.21 -12.18 -4.32
N ASP A 127 11.16 -11.40 -3.80
CA ASP A 127 12.50 -11.17 -4.35
C ASP A 127 12.55 -10.56 -5.76
N TYR A 128 11.42 -10.19 -6.35
CA TYR A 128 11.36 -9.54 -7.66
C TYR A 128 10.74 -8.16 -7.61
N ASN A 129 9.54 -7.99 -7.04
CA ASN A 129 8.83 -6.71 -6.98
C ASN A 129 8.37 -6.33 -5.56
N VAL A 130 8.48 -7.26 -4.61
CA VAL A 130 8.30 -7.06 -3.16
C VAL A 130 9.21 -8.02 -2.39
N LEU A 131 9.46 -7.71 -1.12
CA LEU A 131 10.04 -8.65 -0.15
C LEU A 131 8.90 -9.17 0.74
N GLU A 132 8.16 -10.16 0.24
CA GLU A 132 7.08 -10.79 0.99
C GLU A 132 7.62 -11.72 2.10
N PHE A 133 7.06 -11.64 3.30
CA PHE A 133 7.31 -12.63 4.35
C PHE A 133 6.02 -12.96 5.11
N LYS A 134 5.77 -14.25 5.34
CA LYS A 134 4.48 -14.77 5.88
C LYS A 134 4.56 -15.27 7.31
N ALA A 135 5.76 -15.38 7.88
CA ALA A 135 5.97 -15.87 9.24
C ALA A 135 5.54 -14.82 10.26
N LYS A 136 4.25 -14.87 10.64
CA LYS A 136 3.61 -13.90 11.55
C LYS A 136 4.40 -13.74 12.84
N GLY A 137 4.82 -12.50 13.12
CA GLY A 137 5.54 -12.16 14.34
C GLY A 137 6.96 -12.74 14.44
N ASN A 138 7.52 -13.30 13.36
CA ASN A 138 8.90 -13.77 13.33
C ASN A 138 9.85 -12.59 13.13
N GLU A 139 10.28 -11.99 14.25
CA GLU A 139 11.14 -10.82 14.29
C GLU A 139 12.56 -11.11 13.79
N ILE A 140 13.05 -12.34 14.00
CA ILE A 140 14.37 -12.77 13.52
C ILE A 140 14.37 -12.79 11.99
N LEU A 141 13.34 -13.38 11.37
CA LEU A 141 13.21 -13.39 9.92
C LEU A 141 13.10 -11.97 9.35
N PHE A 142 12.27 -11.13 9.98
CA PHE A 142 12.16 -9.73 9.58
C PHE A 142 13.51 -9.02 9.65
N LYS A 143 14.24 -9.17 10.76
CA LYS A 143 15.58 -8.62 10.95
C LYS A 143 16.54 -9.10 9.86
N ASN A 144 16.59 -10.39 9.59
CA ASN A 144 17.47 -10.95 8.55
C ASN A 144 17.16 -10.35 7.17
N ILE A 145 15.89 -10.32 6.77
CA ILE A 145 15.47 -9.70 5.50
C ILE A 145 15.91 -8.22 5.44
N THR A 146 15.72 -7.46 6.52
CA THR A 146 16.10 -6.05 6.57
C THR A 146 17.62 -5.85 6.49
N GLU A 147 18.40 -6.69 7.18
CA GLU A 147 19.86 -6.59 7.18
C GLU A 147 20.45 -7.01 5.83
N GLU A 148 19.94 -8.09 5.23
CA GLU A 148 20.35 -8.56 3.91
C GLU A 148 20.09 -7.51 2.84
N ILE A 149 18.86 -6.98 2.76
CA ILE A 149 18.53 -5.97 1.75
C ILE A 149 19.31 -4.66 1.98
N SER A 150 19.65 -4.35 3.23
CA SER A 150 20.42 -3.14 3.55
C SER A 150 21.87 -3.17 3.08
N LYS A 151 22.42 -4.36 2.82
CA LYS A 151 23.80 -4.57 2.36
C LYS A 151 23.93 -4.59 0.83
N ASP A 152 22.82 -4.69 0.11
CA ASP A 152 22.79 -4.76 -1.36
C ASP A 152 21.86 -3.70 -1.94
N ASP A 153 22.39 -2.49 -2.10
CA ASP A 153 21.69 -1.36 -2.70
C ASP A 153 21.24 -1.68 -4.15
N ASN A 154 21.94 -2.54 -4.89
CA ASN A 154 21.57 -2.90 -6.25
C ASN A 154 20.34 -3.80 -6.27
N LYS A 155 20.29 -4.84 -5.42
CA LYS A 155 19.10 -5.66 -5.21
C LYS A 155 17.93 -4.80 -4.71
N ALA A 156 18.16 -3.91 -3.74
CA ALA A 156 17.14 -2.99 -3.23
C ALA A 156 16.53 -2.12 -4.34
N LYS A 157 17.37 -1.43 -5.13
CA LYS A 157 16.94 -0.62 -6.27
C LYS A 157 16.21 -1.45 -7.33
N HIS A 158 16.66 -2.67 -7.60
CA HIS A 158 16.04 -3.55 -8.58
C HIS A 158 14.61 -3.93 -8.16
N ILE A 159 14.43 -4.42 -6.93
CA ILE A 159 13.13 -4.79 -6.38
C ILE A 159 12.20 -3.58 -6.33
N GLY A 160 12.69 -2.45 -5.83
CA GLY A 160 11.91 -1.20 -5.75
C GLY A 160 11.44 -0.70 -7.13
N ARG A 161 12.32 -0.71 -8.14
CA ARG A 161 11.96 -0.36 -9.53
C ARG A 161 10.91 -1.31 -10.10
N ASN A 162 11.05 -2.61 -9.90
CA ASN A 162 10.07 -3.59 -10.38
C ASN A 162 8.71 -3.44 -9.70
N GLY A 163 8.69 -3.18 -8.39
CA GLY A 163 7.48 -2.84 -7.64
C GLY A 163 6.76 -1.62 -8.19
N ARG A 164 7.50 -0.54 -8.44
CA ARG A 164 6.98 0.67 -9.09
C ARG A 164 6.42 0.37 -10.50
N ASN A 165 7.17 -0.36 -11.31
CA ASN A 165 6.78 -0.71 -12.68
C ASN A 165 5.49 -1.53 -12.72
N LEU A 166 5.31 -2.47 -11.79
CA LEU A 166 4.07 -3.23 -11.64
C LEU A 166 2.87 -2.30 -11.44
N VAL A 167 2.97 -1.35 -10.52
CA VAL A 167 1.87 -0.40 -10.24
C VAL A 167 1.61 0.51 -11.44
N GLN A 168 2.65 1.07 -12.06
CA GLN A 168 2.48 1.94 -13.23
C GLN A 168 1.86 1.20 -14.42
N LYS A 169 2.20 -0.08 -14.61
CA LYS A 169 1.72 -0.90 -15.71
C LYS A 169 0.29 -1.41 -15.50
N TYR A 170 0.00 -1.98 -14.33
CA TYR A 170 -1.24 -2.73 -14.10
C TYR A 170 -2.26 -1.98 -13.25
N LEU A 171 -1.86 -0.89 -12.60
CA LEU A 171 -2.74 -0.06 -11.76
C LEU A 171 -2.82 1.38 -12.26
N ASN A 172 -2.54 1.67 -13.54
CA ASN A 172 -2.97 2.95 -14.10
C ASN A 172 -4.49 2.95 -14.35
N GLU A 173 -5.07 4.13 -14.56
CA GLU A 173 -6.52 4.30 -14.73
C GLU A 173 -7.10 3.43 -15.85
N GLN A 174 -6.41 3.34 -17.00
CA GLN A 174 -6.87 2.53 -18.14
C GLN A 174 -6.87 1.04 -17.81
N ALA A 175 -5.82 0.54 -17.16
CA ALA A 175 -5.72 -0.86 -16.75
C ALA A 175 -6.81 -1.23 -15.72
N ILE A 176 -7.08 -0.36 -14.76
CA ILE A 176 -8.14 -0.54 -13.77
C ILE A 176 -9.51 -0.58 -14.45
N MET A 177 -9.80 0.39 -15.32
CA MET A 177 -11.06 0.43 -16.08
C MET A 177 -11.22 -0.82 -16.96
N CYS A 178 -10.16 -1.28 -17.60
CA CYS A 178 -10.16 -2.51 -18.40
C CYS A 178 -10.48 -3.74 -17.55
N TYR A 179 -9.84 -3.88 -16.37
CA TYR A 179 -10.10 -4.98 -15.44
C TYR A 179 -11.58 -5.03 -15.02
N PHE A 180 -12.13 -3.89 -14.56
CA PHE A 180 -13.53 -3.83 -14.13
C PHE A 180 -14.52 -3.99 -15.28
N ARG A 181 -14.22 -3.48 -16.48
CA ARG A 181 -15.05 -3.74 -17.66
C ARG A 181 -15.10 -5.23 -17.97
N ASN A 182 -13.95 -5.90 -17.98
CA ASN A 182 -13.89 -7.32 -18.32
C ASN A 182 -14.56 -8.18 -17.25
N ILE A 183 -14.37 -7.90 -15.96
CA ILE A 183 -15.02 -8.70 -14.90
C ILE A 183 -16.55 -8.58 -14.96
N LEU A 184 -17.09 -7.39 -15.26
CA LEU A 184 -18.53 -7.19 -15.42
C LEU A 184 -19.07 -7.93 -16.66
N ILE A 185 -18.33 -7.91 -17.77
CA ILE A 185 -18.71 -8.65 -18.99
C ILE A 185 -18.70 -10.16 -18.71
N GLU A 186 -17.62 -10.71 -18.14
CA GLU A 186 -17.55 -12.14 -17.83
C GLU A 186 -18.59 -12.57 -16.79
N TYR A 187 -18.82 -11.75 -15.77
CA TYR A 187 -19.86 -12.02 -14.78
C TYR A 187 -21.27 -12.03 -15.38
N SER A 188 -21.56 -11.13 -16.32
CA SER A 188 -22.89 -11.09 -16.96
C SER A 188 -23.23 -12.35 -17.76
N LYS A 189 -22.23 -13.08 -18.27
CA LYS A 189 -22.42 -14.37 -18.95
C LYS A 189 -22.90 -15.49 -18.02
N LEU A 190 -22.75 -15.32 -16.70
CA LEU A 190 -23.19 -16.30 -15.70
C LEU A 190 -24.69 -16.20 -15.40
N PHE A 191 -25.38 -15.17 -15.89
CA PHE A 191 -26.80 -14.98 -15.61
C PHE A 191 -27.64 -15.98 -16.41
N ALA A 192 -28.40 -16.80 -15.68
CA ALA A 192 -29.41 -17.70 -16.24
C ALA A 192 -30.73 -16.99 -16.58
N TYR A 193 -30.80 -15.66 -16.40
CA TYR A 193 -31.98 -14.85 -16.64
C TYR A 193 -31.57 -13.47 -17.18
N LYS A 194 -32.51 -12.76 -17.79
CA LYS A 194 -32.32 -11.37 -18.20
C LYS A 194 -32.67 -10.43 -17.03
N PRO A 195 -31.73 -9.63 -16.50
CA PRO A 195 -32.03 -8.68 -15.43
C PRO A 195 -33.09 -7.67 -15.85
N VAL A 196 -33.98 -7.32 -14.91
CA VAL A 196 -34.99 -6.27 -15.07
C VAL A 196 -34.75 -5.22 -13.98
N ARG A 197 -34.89 -3.93 -14.32
CA ARG A 197 -34.72 -2.84 -13.35
C ARG A 197 -35.76 -2.98 -12.23
N HIS A 198 -35.29 -2.93 -10.99
CA HIS A 198 -36.18 -2.94 -9.83
C HIS A 198 -37.00 -1.62 -9.79
N PRO A 199 -38.30 -1.63 -9.45
CA PRO A 199 -39.14 -0.41 -9.46
C PRO A 199 -38.59 0.74 -8.62
N ASN A 200 -37.89 0.41 -7.53
CA ASN A 200 -37.28 1.40 -6.62
C ASN A 200 -35.80 1.71 -6.94
N ALA A 201 -35.27 1.25 -8.08
CA ALA A 201 -33.90 1.54 -8.48
C ALA A 201 -33.77 2.99 -8.96
N ILE A 202 -32.88 3.74 -8.33
CA ILE A 202 -32.52 5.12 -8.68
C ILE A 202 -31.31 5.07 -9.62
N ASP A 203 -31.29 5.92 -10.66
CA ASP A 203 -30.12 6.02 -11.52
C ASP A 203 -28.93 6.58 -10.73
N ILE A 204 -27.74 6.05 -11.00
CA ILE A 204 -26.55 6.42 -10.22
C ILE A 204 -26.22 7.91 -10.36
N ASP A 205 -26.48 8.49 -11.54
CA ASP A 205 -26.26 9.91 -11.79
C ASP A 205 -27.18 10.76 -10.89
N ASP A 206 -28.47 10.40 -10.82
CA ASP A 206 -29.47 11.07 -9.96
C ASP A 206 -29.09 10.97 -8.47
N PHE A 207 -28.65 9.79 -8.03
CA PHE A 207 -28.16 9.59 -6.65
C PHE A 207 -26.95 10.48 -6.34
N LEU A 208 -26.01 10.61 -7.28
CA LEU A 208 -24.78 11.39 -7.08
C LEU A 208 -25.03 12.90 -7.09
N VAL A 209 -26.04 13.39 -7.82
CA VAL A 209 -26.43 14.81 -7.82
C VAL A 209 -27.46 15.16 -6.74
N GLY A 210 -27.90 14.18 -5.95
CA GLY A 210 -28.86 14.39 -4.86
C GLY A 210 -30.30 14.65 -5.35
N TYR A 211 -30.61 14.31 -6.60
CA TYR A 211 -31.98 14.37 -7.09
C TYR A 211 -32.72 13.10 -6.64
N SER A 212 -33.49 13.24 -5.57
CA SER A 212 -34.63 12.35 -5.33
C SER A 212 -35.78 12.88 -6.16
N SER A 213 -36.11 12.20 -7.27
CA SER A 213 -37.39 12.38 -7.97
C SER A 213 -38.55 11.90 -7.10
#